data_AF-A0A6P7PF84-F1
#
_entry.id   AF-A0A6P7PF84-F1
#
_cell.length_a   1.000
_cell.length_b   1.000
_cell.length_c   1.000
_cell.angle_alpha   90.00
_cell.angle_beta   90.00
_cell.angle_gamma   90.00
#
_symmetry.space_group_name_H-M   'P 1'
#
loop_
_entity.id
_entity.type
_entity.pdbx_description
1 polymer ?
#
loop_
_entity_poly.entity_id
_entity_poly.type
_entity_poly.pdbx_seq_one_letter_code
_entity_poly.pdbx_strand_id
1 'polypeptide(L)'
;MSVQYFSGRLFVMPLLLLLTLLCHIATSIEVSDLDSCGAEFAAVKLNIKTLNKKLLIGRWQVEHLQRHKYFRPFRPDVSNIKPETDKALGVNLNSSDSLSTDMTLVKHLPPAGSLIVHDKDCSELYDRLKPPSGFYRIRPKLHQDPALVYCDMGDGGGWTVFQRRRHGKVDFNRDWVDYRDGFGDFKLWNDEFWLGNEVIYSLLSEGKNLVKIDLMDWDGKKSYAFYENFRITNEADKYRLQYGQYSGKAGDALAGGSGTVDQWSACLSGMQFSTRDQDNDRFLQGSCAQENKAGWWFNRCHAANLNGKFYRSGKYEGQNDNGVVWGTWKGLWYSLRHTAMKVRPLLMLDDIGSGAGAF
;
A
#
# COMPACT_ATOMS: atom_id res chain seq x y z
N MET A 1 -28.54 -67.61 76.28
CA MET A 1 -28.53 -66.15 76.54
C MET A 1 -27.60 -65.52 75.52
N SER A 2 -27.93 -64.53 74.68
CA SER A 2 -29.13 -63.72 74.46
C SER A 2 -28.89 -62.89 73.18
N VAL A 3 -29.93 -62.79 72.34
CA VAL A 3 -30.43 -61.58 71.66
C VAL A 3 -29.64 -61.00 70.45
N GLN A 4 -30.36 -60.92 69.32
CA GLN A 4 -30.13 -60.09 68.12
C GLN A 4 -30.31 -58.60 68.41
N TYR A 5 -29.60 -57.73 67.67
CA TYR A 5 -30.09 -56.38 67.36
C TYR A 5 -29.80 -56.02 65.89
N PHE A 6 -30.87 -55.70 65.16
CA PHE A 6 -30.84 -54.95 63.90
C PHE A 6 -30.60 -53.47 64.20
N SER A 7 -29.77 -52.79 63.41
CA SER A 7 -29.80 -51.34 63.29
C SER A 7 -29.42 -50.94 61.86
N GLY A 8 -30.35 -50.28 61.18
CA GLY A 8 -30.22 -49.86 59.79
C GLY A 8 -29.19 -48.75 59.60
N ARG A 9 -28.62 -48.71 58.40
CA ARG A 9 -27.96 -47.51 57.87
C ARG A 9 -28.47 -47.25 56.46
N LEU A 10 -29.17 -46.12 56.32
CA LEU A 10 -29.32 -45.39 55.07
C LEU A 10 -27.95 -45.27 54.39
N PHE A 11 -27.80 -45.82 53.19
CA PHE A 11 -26.72 -45.40 52.32
C PHE A 11 -27.13 -44.09 51.65
N VAL A 12 -26.68 -42.99 52.26
CA VAL A 12 -26.55 -41.68 51.63
C VAL A 12 -25.67 -41.88 50.39
N MET A 13 -26.24 -41.74 49.18
CA MET A 13 -25.42 -41.66 47.97
C MET A 13 -24.46 -40.47 48.13
N PRO A 14 -23.17 -40.61 47.77
CA PRO A 14 -22.24 -39.50 47.85
C PRO A 14 -22.72 -38.37 46.93
N LEU A 15 -22.74 -37.14 47.44
CA LEU A 15 -23.02 -35.92 46.67
C LEU A 15 -22.21 -35.85 45.35
N LEU A 16 -21.05 -36.52 45.32
CA LEU A 16 -20.18 -36.70 44.15
C LEU A 16 -20.86 -37.42 42.98
N LEU A 17 -21.70 -38.43 43.22
CA LEU A 17 -22.37 -39.22 42.17
C LEU A 17 -23.55 -38.46 41.55
N LEU A 18 -24.19 -37.56 42.31
CA LEU A 18 -25.22 -36.67 41.77
C LEU A 18 -24.59 -35.53 40.95
N LEU A 19 -23.43 -35.02 41.38
CA LEU A 19 -22.65 -34.03 40.66
C LEU A 19 -22.07 -34.57 39.34
N THR A 20 -21.63 -35.83 39.29
CA THR A 20 -21.16 -36.44 38.03
C THR A 20 -22.30 -36.73 37.06
N LEU A 21 -23.49 -37.11 37.55
CA LEU A 21 -24.67 -37.29 36.68
C LEU A 21 -25.17 -35.95 36.10
N LEU A 22 -25.17 -34.88 36.90
CA LEU A 22 -25.47 -33.52 36.43
C LEU A 22 -24.41 -32.99 35.45
N CYS A 23 -23.14 -33.38 35.64
CA CYS A 23 -22.07 -33.04 34.70
C CYS A 23 -22.20 -33.81 33.37
N HIS A 24 -22.65 -35.07 33.40
CA HIS A 24 -22.90 -35.84 32.18
C HIS A 24 -24.15 -35.40 31.39
N ILE A 25 -25.18 -34.91 32.08
CA ILE A 25 -26.36 -34.35 31.40
C ILE A 25 -26.07 -32.93 30.83
N ALA A 26 -25.09 -32.21 31.41
CA ALA A 26 -24.64 -30.92 30.87
C ALA A 26 -23.71 -31.03 29.64
N THR A 27 -23.17 -32.22 29.35
CA THR A 27 -22.23 -32.44 28.22
C THR A 27 -22.87 -32.97 26.93
N SER A 28 -24.20 -33.02 26.83
CA SER A 28 -24.90 -33.46 25.60
C SER A 28 -25.84 -32.41 25.02
N ILE A 29 -25.50 -31.12 25.17
CA ILE A 29 -26.11 -30.06 24.36
C ILE A 29 -25.13 -29.77 23.22
N GLU A 30 -25.55 -30.07 21.99
CA GLU A 30 -24.83 -29.81 20.76
C GLU A 30 -24.41 -28.34 20.68
N VAL A 31 -23.10 -28.08 20.75
CA VAL A 31 -22.49 -26.79 20.41
C VAL A 31 -22.09 -26.86 18.93
N SER A 32 -23.07 -26.78 18.04
CA SER A 32 -22.86 -26.64 16.59
C SER A 32 -23.26 -25.24 16.07
N ASP A 33 -23.94 -24.42 16.87
CA ASP A 33 -24.39 -23.08 16.46
C ASP A 33 -23.52 -21.91 16.94
N LEU A 34 -22.57 -22.14 17.86
CA LEU A 34 -21.74 -21.05 18.40
C LEU A 34 -20.52 -20.71 17.53
N ASP A 35 -20.04 -21.65 16.70
CA ASP A 35 -18.86 -21.45 15.84
C ASP A 35 -19.21 -20.73 14.51
N SER A 36 -20.43 -20.95 14.01
CA SER A 36 -20.98 -20.24 12.84
C SER A 36 -21.16 -18.74 13.14
N CYS A 37 -21.68 -18.41 14.32
CA CYS A 37 -21.90 -17.04 14.76
C CYS A 37 -20.59 -16.24 14.92
N GLY A 38 -19.50 -16.89 15.34
CA GLY A 38 -18.18 -16.25 15.46
C GLY A 38 -17.58 -15.85 14.10
N ALA A 39 -17.66 -16.75 13.12
CA ALA A 39 -17.19 -16.50 11.76
C ALA A 39 -18.03 -15.41 11.06
N GLU A 40 -19.35 -15.48 11.20
CA GLU A 40 -20.26 -14.47 10.64
C GLU A 40 -20.08 -13.10 11.30
N PHE A 41 -19.91 -13.05 12.62
CA PHE A 41 -19.64 -11.81 13.34
C PHE A 41 -18.29 -11.19 12.94
N ALA A 42 -17.26 -12.01 12.74
CA ALA A 42 -15.97 -11.55 12.23
C ALA A 42 -16.07 -10.99 10.80
N ALA A 43 -16.82 -11.66 9.93
CA ALA A 43 -17.10 -11.20 8.56
C ALA A 43 -17.89 -9.88 8.55
N VAL A 44 -18.91 -9.75 9.41
CA VAL A 44 -19.69 -8.52 9.56
C VAL A 44 -18.81 -7.39 10.09
N LYS A 45 -17.94 -7.66 11.08
CA LYS A 45 -16.99 -6.67 11.61
C LYS A 45 -15.99 -6.21 10.54
N LEU A 46 -15.53 -7.12 9.69
CA LEU A 46 -14.68 -6.80 8.55
C LEU A 46 -15.43 -5.92 7.53
N ASN A 47 -16.68 -6.28 7.21
CA ASN A 47 -17.53 -5.49 6.30
C ASN A 47 -17.80 -4.09 6.84
N ILE A 48 -18.08 -3.95 8.13
CA ILE A 48 -18.25 -2.64 8.80
C ILE A 48 -16.95 -1.84 8.71
N LYS A 49 -15.79 -2.46 8.96
CA LYS A 49 -14.49 -1.78 8.79
C LYS A 49 -14.28 -1.34 7.34
N THR A 50 -14.56 -2.19 6.36
CA THR A 50 -14.43 -1.87 4.93
C THR A 50 -15.38 -0.75 4.52
N LEU A 51 -16.64 -0.79 4.96
CA LEU A 51 -17.62 0.26 4.70
C LEU A 51 -17.21 1.58 5.35
N ASN A 52 -16.73 1.57 6.58
CA ASN A 52 -16.21 2.76 7.25
C ASN A 52 -15.01 3.36 6.53
N LYS A 53 -14.10 2.53 6.00
CA LYS A 53 -12.98 3.00 5.17
C LYS A 53 -13.46 3.58 3.84
N LYS A 54 -14.38 2.92 3.15
CA LYS A 54 -15.00 3.46 1.92
C LYS A 54 -15.71 4.78 2.18
N LEU A 55 -16.43 4.89 3.30
CA LEU A 55 -17.07 6.13 3.74
C LEU A 55 -16.04 7.24 4.04
N LEU A 56 -14.93 6.89 4.70
CA LEU A 56 -13.85 7.83 5.02
C LEU A 56 -13.16 8.34 3.75
N ILE A 57 -12.82 7.43 2.83
CA ILE A 57 -12.26 7.76 1.52
C ILE A 57 -13.24 8.62 0.72
N GLY A 58 -14.52 8.23 0.68
CA GLY A 58 -15.58 8.99 0.01
C GLY A 58 -15.76 10.39 0.61
N ARG A 59 -15.76 10.52 1.93
CA ARG A 59 -15.81 11.82 2.62
C ARG A 59 -14.60 12.67 2.26
N TRP A 60 -13.40 12.09 2.27
CA TRP A 60 -12.19 12.79 1.85
C TRP A 60 -12.27 13.24 0.38
N GLN A 61 -12.78 12.40 -0.51
CA GLN A 61 -12.99 12.73 -1.92
C GLN A 61 -13.99 13.88 -2.08
N VAL A 62 -15.11 13.86 -1.35
CA VAL A 62 -16.12 14.93 -1.37
C VAL A 62 -15.56 16.22 -0.81
N GLU A 63 -14.89 16.19 0.34
CA GLU A 63 -14.27 17.38 0.94
C GLU A 63 -13.17 17.94 0.04
N HIS A 64 -12.43 17.08 -0.66
CA HIS A 64 -11.44 17.47 -1.65
C HIS A 64 -12.10 18.15 -2.86
N LEU A 65 -13.17 17.57 -3.42
CA LEU A 65 -13.94 18.16 -4.52
C LEU A 65 -14.57 19.51 -4.13
N GLN A 66 -15.06 19.64 -2.90
CA GLN A 66 -15.65 20.87 -2.37
C GLN A 66 -14.58 21.96 -2.13
N ARG A 67 -13.45 21.61 -1.51
CA ARG A 67 -12.35 22.56 -1.25
C ARG A 67 -11.68 23.05 -2.52
N HIS A 68 -11.69 22.27 -3.60
CA HIS A 68 -11.00 22.60 -4.84
C HIS A 68 -11.92 23.04 -6.00
N LYS A 69 -13.20 23.36 -5.73
CA LYS A 69 -14.18 23.99 -6.66
C LYS A 69 -14.06 23.57 -8.13
N TYR A 70 -14.32 22.30 -8.43
CA TYR A 70 -14.39 21.80 -9.81
C TYR A 70 -15.77 21.96 -10.49
N PHE A 71 -16.74 22.57 -9.81
CA PHE A 71 -18.03 22.95 -10.40
C PHE A 71 -18.33 24.42 -10.06
N ARG A 72 -18.22 25.31 -11.06
CA ARG A 72 -19.05 26.51 -11.07
C ARG A 72 -20.45 26.08 -11.55
N PRO A 73 -21.54 26.41 -10.85
CA PRO A 73 -22.87 26.25 -11.42
C PRO A 73 -22.93 27.01 -12.73
N PHE A 74 -23.44 26.36 -13.78
CA PHE A 74 -23.76 26.99 -15.05
C PHE A 74 -24.70 28.17 -14.74
N ARG A 75 -24.25 29.41 -14.94
CA ARG A 75 -25.16 30.56 -15.04
C ARG A 75 -25.60 30.60 -16.50
N PRO A 76 -26.90 30.47 -16.81
CA PRO A 76 -27.38 30.76 -18.15
C PRO A 76 -27.05 32.22 -18.47
N ASP A 77 -26.50 32.43 -19.66
CA ASP A 77 -26.23 33.74 -20.22
C ASP A 77 -27.58 34.44 -20.47
N VAL A 78 -27.93 35.41 -19.62
CA VAL A 78 -29.02 36.35 -19.92
C VAL A 78 -28.36 37.60 -20.47
N SER A 79 -28.27 37.63 -21.79
CA SER A 79 -28.00 38.85 -22.54
C SER A 79 -29.19 39.82 -22.39
N ASN A 80 -28.83 41.10 -22.29
CA ASN A 80 -29.67 42.29 -22.38
C ASN A 80 -30.50 42.69 -21.14
N ILE A 81 -29.94 43.62 -20.35
CA ILE A 81 -30.49 44.96 -20.07
C ILE A 81 -29.31 45.87 -19.63
N LYS A 82 -29.21 47.06 -20.23
CA LYS A 82 -28.23 48.13 -19.93
C LYS A 82 -28.91 49.21 -19.03
N PRO A 83 -28.18 50.23 -18.51
CA PRO A 83 -27.72 50.32 -17.13
C PRO A 83 -28.37 51.48 -16.35
N GLU A 84 -28.27 51.46 -15.01
CA GLU A 84 -28.46 52.68 -14.21
C GLU A 84 -27.25 52.95 -13.30
N THR A 85 -26.92 54.22 -13.28
CA THR A 85 -25.81 54.97 -12.69
C THR A 85 -25.67 54.81 -11.18
N ASP A 86 -24.42 54.70 -10.69
CA ASP A 86 -23.88 55.74 -9.81
C ASP A 86 -22.36 55.65 -9.55
N LYS A 87 -21.72 56.79 -9.80
CA LYS A 87 -20.62 57.46 -9.07
C LYS A 87 -19.35 56.69 -8.68
N ALA A 88 -18.34 56.94 -9.51
CA ALA A 88 -16.98 57.38 -9.19
C ALA A 88 -16.49 57.29 -7.73
N LEU A 89 -15.36 56.59 -7.56
CA LEU A 89 -14.17 57.14 -6.90
C LEU A 89 -12.94 56.55 -7.63
N GLY A 90 -12.25 57.41 -8.37
CA GLY A 90 -10.98 57.09 -9.00
C GLY A 90 -9.83 57.35 -8.04
N VAL A 91 -8.86 56.42 -8.02
CA VAL A 91 -7.45 56.73 -7.76
C VAL A 91 -6.64 55.84 -8.67
N ASN A 92 -6.09 56.43 -9.73
CA ASN A 92 -4.87 55.95 -10.37
C ASN A 92 -3.73 56.71 -9.72
N LEU A 93 -2.64 56.02 -9.36
CA LEU A 93 -1.28 56.44 -9.68
C LEU A 93 -0.29 55.34 -9.32
N ASN A 94 0.62 55.14 -10.26
CA ASN A 94 1.66 54.13 -10.29
C ASN A 94 2.69 54.34 -9.19
N SER A 95 3.10 53.27 -8.53
CA SER A 95 4.42 53.17 -7.92
C SER A 95 5.05 51.88 -8.42
N SER A 96 6.03 52.04 -9.31
CA SER A 96 7.07 51.07 -9.55
C SER A 96 7.74 50.75 -8.22
N ASP A 97 7.53 49.54 -7.72
CA ASP A 97 8.40 48.99 -6.69
C ASP A 97 8.79 47.57 -7.09
N SER A 98 10.07 47.43 -7.37
CA SER A 98 10.75 46.19 -7.66
C SER A 98 10.84 45.37 -6.38
N LEU A 99 10.07 44.29 -6.28
CA LEU A 99 10.39 43.21 -5.35
C LEU A 99 10.28 41.86 -6.06
N SER A 100 11.46 41.31 -6.33
CA SER A 100 11.68 39.88 -6.49
C SER A 100 10.99 39.15 -5.34
N THR A 101 9.95 38.37 -5.65
CA THR A 101 9.48 37.33 -4.76
C THR A 101 9.43 36.04 -5.56
N ASP A 102 10.54 35.31 -5.43
CA ASP A 102 10.64 33.88 -5.60
C ASP A 102 9.63 33.20 -4.66
N MET A 103 8.38 33.11 -5.10
CA MET A 103 7.34 32.34 -4.44
C MET A 103 7.20 31.04 -5.23
N THR A 104 7.96 30.05 -4.77
CA THR A 104 7.90 28.63 -5.12
C THR A 104 6.60 28.25 -5.84
N LEU A 105 6.74 28.03 -7.14
CA LEU A 105 5.68 27.57 -8.05
C LEU A 105 5.10 26.25 -7.52
N VAL A 106 3.96 26.32 -6.83
CA VAL A 106 3.11 25.15 -6.58
C VAL A 106 2.56 24.74 -7.95
N LYS A 107 3.25 23.82 -8.62
CA LYS A 107 2.78 23.24 -9.88
C LYS A 107 1.49 22.46 -9.58
N HIS A 108 0.35 23.08 -9.87
CA HIS A 108 -0.93 22.39 -9.90
C HIS A 108 -0.87 21.23 -10.92
N LEU A 109 -1.39 20.08 -10.50
CA LEU A 109 -1.48 18.88 -11.33
C LEU A 109 -2.30 19.17 -12.60
N PRO A 110 -1.95 18.58 -13.76
CA PRO A 110 -2.83 18.60 -14.91
C PRO A 110 -4.18 17.98 -14.53
N PRO A 111 -5.31 18.48 -15.06
CA PRO A 111 -6.61 17.94 -14.75
C PRO A 111 -6.59 16.47 -15.17
N ALA A 112 -6.98 15.57 -14.26
CA ALA A 112 -7.28 14.21 -14.61
C ALA A 112 -8.18 14.26 -15.86
N GLY A 113 -7.64 13.88 -17.02
CA GLY A 113 -8.34 13.92 -18.29
C GLY A 113 -9.61 13.06 -18.24
N SER A 114 -10.45 13.21 -19.28
CA SER A 114 -11.62 12.36 -19.64
C SER A 114 -12.19 11.45 -18.54
N LEU A 115 -13.49 11.61 -18.24
CA LEU A 115 -14.22 10.71 -17.32
C LEU A 115 -14.12 9.22 -17.71
N ILE A 116 -13.85 8.94 -18.99
CA ILE A 116 -13.64 7.60 -19.52
C ILE A 116 -12.13 7.32 -19.54
N VAL A 117 -11.72 6.33 -18.74
CA VAL A 117 -10.33 5.88 -18.57
C VAL A 117 -10.19 4.53 -19.25
N HIS A 118 -9.37 4.48 -20.30
CA HIS A 118 -9.08 3.26 -21.04
C HIS A 118 -7.66 2.75 -20.83
N ASP A 119 -6.72 3.65 -20.49
CA ASP A 119 -5.31 3.30 -20.35
C ASP A 119 -5.13 2.33 -19.17
N LYS A 120 -4.55 1.16 -19.43
CA LYS A 120 -4.35 0.13 -18.40
C LYS A 120 -3.34 0.55 -17.35
N ASP A 121 -2.32 1.28 -17.78
CA ASP A 121 -1.24 1.77 -16.95
C ASP A 121 -0.66 3.09 -17.51
N CYS A 122 0.36 3.60 -16.84
CA CYS A 122 1.03 4.83 -17.27
C CYS A 122 1.79 4.69 -18.60
N SER A 123 2.12 3.47 -19.05
CA SER A 123 2.81 3.27 -20.32
C SER A 123 1.89 3.50 -21.50
N GLU A 124 0.67 2.92 -21.49
CA GLU A 124 -0.34 3.19 -22.54
C GLU A 124 -0.70 4.69 -22.60
N LEU A 125 -0.81 5.34 -21.43
CA LEU A 125 -1.02 6.78 -21.34
C LEU A 125 0.15 7.59 -21.93
N TYR A 126 1.38 7.15 -21.68
CA TYR A 126 2.58 7.81 -22.17
C TYR A 126 2.72 7.67 -23.69
N ASP A 127 2.45 6.49 -24.24
CA ASP A 127 2.50 6.24 -25.69
C ASP A 127 1.46 7.11 -26.42
N ARG A 128 0.28 7.28 -25.83
CA ARG A 128 -0.82 8.04 -26.41
C ARG A 128 -0.63 9.55 -26.36
N LEU A 129 -0.16 10.10 -25.23
CA LEU A 129 -0.16 11.55 -24.98
C LEU A 129 1.19 12.16 -24.63
N LYS A 130 2.19 11.35 -24.28
CA LYS A 130 3.48 11.77 -23.70
C LYS A 130 3.33 12.88 -22.64
N PRO A 131 2.42 12.74 -21.66
CA PRO A 131 2.12 13.82 -20.73
C PRO A 131 3.27 14.00 -19.71
N PRO A 132 3.32 15.11 -18.97
CA PRO A 132 4.32 15.28 -17.90
C PRO A 132 4.04 14.34 -16.73
N SER A 133 5.05 14.09 -15.86
CA SER A 133 4.85 13.31 -14.64
C SER A 133 3.78 13.93 -13.73
N GLY A 134 2.94 13.09 -13.13
CA GLY A 134 1.81 13.55 -12.32
C GLY A 134 0.86 12.43 -11.93
N PHE A 135 -0.22 12.77 -11.22
CA PHE A 135 -1.27 11.81 -10.92
C PHE A 135 -2.27 11.70 -12.07
N TYR A 136 -2.55 10.48 -12.50
CA TYR A 136 -3.49 10.14 -13.56
C TYR A 136 -4.37 8.99 -13.12
N ARG A 137 -5.50 8.82 -13.81
CA ARG A 137 -6.33 7.63 -13.62
C ARG A 137 -5.95 6.59 -14.66
N ILE A 138 -5.83 5.35 -14.22
CA ILE A 138 -5.62 4.18 -15.08
C ILE A 138 -6.66 3.13 -14.75
N ARG A 139 -6.86 2.16 -15.63
CA ARG A 139 -7.80 1.06 -15.45
C ARG A 139 -7.16 -0.26 -15.87
N PRO A 140 -6.37 -0.91 -14.98
CA PRO A 140 -5.61 -2.10 -15.34
C PRO A 140 -6.46 -3.23 -15.91
N LYS A 141 -7.67 -3.42 -15.37
CA LYS A 141 -8.65 -4.40 -15.86
C LYS A 141 -9.98 -3.73 -16.17
N LEU A 142 -10.58 -4.07 -17.32
CA LEU A 142 -11.82 -3.49 -17.82
C LEU A 142 -13.02 -3.62 -16.87
N HIS A 143 -13.03 -4.62 -15.98
CA HIS A 143 -14.11 -4.86 -15.02
C HIS A 143 -13.87 -4.20 -13.64
N GLN A 144 -12.73 -3.53 -13.44
CA GLN A 144 -12.39 -2.84 -12.19
C GLN A 144 -12.67 -1.35 -12.30
N ASP A 145 -12.77 -0.68 -11.15
CA ASP A 145 -12.84 0.78 -11.09
C ASP A 145 -11.47 1.40 -11.43
N PRO A 146 -11.43 2.58 -12.07
CA PRO A 146 -10.18 3.28 -12.32
C PRO A 146 -9.45 3.66 -11.02
N ALA A 147 -8.14 3.44 -10.99
CA ALA A 147 -7.27 3.79 -9.88
C ALA A 147 -6.50 5.09 -10.17
N LEU A 148 -6.35 5.94 -9.15
CA LEU A 148 -5.47 7.12 -9.21
C LEU A 148 -4.02 6.69 -8.92
N VAL A 149 -3.12 6.92 -9.86
CA VAL A 149 -1.70 6.54 -9.78
C VAL A 149 -0.80 7.70 -10.10
N TYR A 150 0.42 7.68 -9.57
CA TYR A 150 1.45 8.60 -10.05
C TYR A 150 2.18 7.98 -11.24
N CYS A 151 2.12 8.67 -12.38
CA CYS A 151 2.91 8.32 -13.55
C CYS A 151 4.23 9.11 -13.55
N ASP A 152 5.35 8.40 -13.50
CA ASP A 152 6.68 8.97 -13.66
C ASP A 152 7.10 8.88 -15.14
N MET A 153 6.99 10.02 -15.82
CA MET A 153 7.32 10.15 -17.24
C MET A 153 8.74 10.67 -17.46
N GLY A 154 9.46 11.05 -16.40
CA GLY A 154 10.79 11.65 -16.48
C GLY A 154 11.94 10.63 -16.54
N ASP A 155 11.67 9.36 -16.25
CA ASP A 155 12.66 8.28 -16.17
C ASP A 155 12.55 7.32 -17.36
N GLY A 156 12.60 7.86 -18.57
CA GLY A 156 12.39 7.09 -19.80
C GLY A 156 10.93 6.76 -20.10
N GLY A 157 9.98 7.45 -19.46
CA GLY A 157 8.55 7.37 -19.79
C GLY A 157 7.81 6.16 -19.21
N GLY A 158 6.50 6.35 -18.96
CA GLY A 158 5.54 5.25 -18.79
C GLY A 158 5.56 4.48 -17.47
N TRP A 159 6.23 4.97 -16.42
CA TRP A 159 6.28 4.24 -15.15
C TRP A 159 5.08 4.49 -14.26
N THR A 160 4.42 3.42 -13.83
CA THR A 160 3.36 3.47 -12.81
C THR A 160 3.98 3.26 -11.42
N VAL A 161 3.97 4.29 -10.58
CA VAL A 161 4.55 4.21 -9.23
C VAL A 161 3.51 3.63 -8.27
N PHE A 162 3.88 2.56 -7.56
CA PHE A 162 2.97 1.87 -6.63
C PHE A 162 3.40 1.95 -5.16
N GLN A 163 4.64 2.34 -4.89
CA GLN A 163 5.10 2.67 -3.55
C GLN A 163 6.02 3.88 -3.60
N ARG A 164 5.91 4.77 -2.62
CA ARG A 164 6.86 5.88 -2.44
C ARG A 164 7.08 6.24 -0.97
N ARG A 165 8.35 6.40 -0.57
CA ARG A 165 8.80 7.00 0.70
C ARG A 165 9.74 8.17 0.44
N ARG A 166 9.67 9.21 1.26
CA ARG A 166 10.45 10.45 1.10
C ARG A 166 10.64 11.29 2.36
N HIS A 167 9.62 11.41 3.21
CA HIS A 167 9.63 12.36 4.33
C HIS A 167 9.03 11.82 5.64
N GLY A 168 8.44 10.63 5.61
CA GLY A 168 7.87 9.96 6.78
C GLY A 168 6.67 10.69 7.38
N LYS A 169 5.77 11.22 6.55
CA LYS A 169 4.50 11.81 7.00
C LYS A 169 3.38 10.79 7.04
N VAL A 170 3.46 9.76 6.20
CA VAL A 170 2.48 8.68 6.16
C VAL A 170 2.97 7.52 7.01
N ASP A 171 2.10 7.03 7.89
CA ASP A 171 2.33 5.81 8.68
C ASP A 171 2.07 4.56 7.82
N PHE A 172 3.07 3.69 7.74
CA PHE A 172 3.03 2.41 7.01
C PHE A 172 2.77 1.21 7.94
N ASN A 173 2.66 1.41 9.26
CA ASN A 173 2.29 0.36 10.19
C ASN A 173 0.77 0.09 10.17
N ARG A 174 0.29 -0.48 9.06
CA ARG A 174 -1.14 -0.64 8.76
C ARG A 174 -1.62 -2.09 8.79
N ASP A 175 -2.93 -2.25 8.90
CA ASP A 175 -3.64 -3.53 8.87
C ASP A 175 -3.75 -4.08 7.42
N TRP A 176 -4.10 -5.35 7.28
CA TRP A 176 -4.29 -6.05 6.00
C TRP A 176 -5.17 -5.27 5.03
N VAL A 177 -6.34 -4.83 5.50
CA VAL A 177 -7.31 -4.12 4.67
C VAL A 177 -6.77 -2.79 4.15
N ASP A 178 -5.93 -2.08 4.93
CA ASP A 178 -5.30 -0.85 4.44
C ASP A 178 -4.27 -1.17 3.34
N TYR A 179 -3.45 -2.21 3.52
CA TYR A 179 -2.49 -2.64 2.51
C TYR A 179 -3.15 -3.19 1.24
N ARG A 180 -4.31 -3.84 1.38
CA ARG A 180 -5.14 -4.29 0.27
C ARG A 180 -5.68 -3.13 -0.54
N ASP A 181 -6.36 -2.19 0.12
CA ASP A 181 -7.11 -1.11 -0.52
C ASP A 181 -6.22 0.07 -0.91
N GLY A 182 -5.05 0.20 -0.29
CA GLY A 182 -4.11 1.31 -0.48
C GLY A 182 -4.29 2.42 0.56
N PHE A 183 -3.21 3.19 0.78
CA PHE A 183 -3.20 4.31 1.72
C PHE A 183 -2.11 5.33 1.39
N GLY A 184 -2.21 6.50 2.00
CA GLY A 184 -1.27 7.60 1.86
C GLY A 184 -1.91 8.82 1.20
N ASP A 185 -1.06 9.71 0.71
CA ASP A 185 -1.48 10.95 0.06
C ASP A 185 -1.26 10.85 -1.46
N PHE A 186 -2.23 11.36 -2.23
CA PHE A 186 -2.22 11.33 -3.70
C PHE A 186 -2.49 12.73 -4.28
N LYS A 187 -1.92 13.77 -3.67
CA LYS A 187 -2.20 15.18 -3.97
C LYS A 187 -1.00 15.91 -4.56
N LEU A 188 0.19 15.63 -4.06
CA LEU A 188 1.44 16.29 -4.44
C LEU A 188 2.41 15.26 -5.01
N TRP A 189 3.23 15.72 -5.95
CA TRP A 189 4.23 14.88 -6.62
C TRP A 189 5.21 14.19 -5.65
N ASN A 190 5.38 14.72 -4.44
CA ASN A 190 6.28 14.24 -3.41
C ASN A 190 5.60 13.47 -2.27
N ASP A 191 4.31 13.17 -2.40
CA ASP A 191 3.55 12.43 -1.39
C ASP A 191 4.05 10.99 -1.24
N GLU A 192 3.71 10.40 -0.09
CA GLU A 192 4.03 9.02 0.24
C GLU A 192 2.76 8.18 0.20
N PHE A 193 2.85 6.99 -0.38
CA PHE A 193 1.70 6.11 -0.49
C PHE A 193 2.12 4.67 -0.73
N TRP A 194 1.16 3.79 -0.44
CA TRP A 194 1.09 2.42 -0.93
C TRP A 194 -0.17 2.31 -1.78
N LEU A 195 -0.02 1.93 -3.05
CA LEU A 195 -1.12 1.97 -4.01
C LEU A 195 -2.26 1.00 -3.68
N GLY A 196 -1.97 -0.07 -2.94
CA GLY A 196 -2.93 -1.11 -2.59
C GLY A 196 -2.65 -2.41 -3.35
N ASN A 197 -2.62 -3.52 -2.63
CA ASN A 197 -2.26 -4.82 -3.18
C ASN A 197 -3.20 -5.28 -4.30
N GLU A 198 -4.48 -4.91 -4.28
CA GLU A 198 -5.43 -5.24 -5.36
C GLU A 198 -5.09 -4.55 -6.69
N VAL A 199 -4.75 -3.26 -6.62
CA VAL A 199 -4.34 -2.50 -7.80
C VAL A 199 -2.98 -2.98 -8.28
N ILE A 200 -2.05 -3.22 -7.36
CA ILE A 200 -0.71 -3.75 -7.65
C ILE A 200 -0.81 -5.13 -8.31
N TYR A 201 -1.68 -6.02 -7.82
CA TYR A 201 -1.93 -7.33 -8.41
C TYR A 201 -2.45 -7.19 -9.84
N SER A 202 -3.38 -6.26 -10.04
CA SER A 202 -3.98 -6.04 -11.35
C SER A 202 -2.97 -5.54 -12.38
N LEU A 203 -2.03 -4.69 -11.96
CA LEU A 203 -0.89 -4.24 -12.78
C LEU A 203 0.12 -5.36 -13.06
N LEU A 204 0.40 -6.22 -12.07
CA LEU A 204 1.52 -7.14 -12.13
C LEU A 204 1.17 -8.58 -12.59
N SER A 205 -0.11 -8.94 -12.61
CA SER A 205 -0.56 -10.33 -12.77
C SER A 205 -0.21 -10.98 -14.11
N GLU A 206 0.00 -10.21 -15.18
CA GLU A 206 0.32 -10.74 -16.52
C GLU A 206 1.76 -11.27 -16.65
N GLY A 207 2.64 -10.97 -15.68
CA GLY A 207 3.98 -11.55 -15.59
C GLY A 207 4.99 -11.07 -16.64
N LYS A 208 4.67 -10.05 -17.44
CA LYS A 208 5.58 -9.39 -18.42
C LYS A 208 5.99 -8.00 -17.95
N ASN A 209 6.32 -7.89 -16.67
CA ASN A 209 6.51 -6.61 -15.99
C ASN A 209 7.97 -6.42 -15.59
N LEU A 210 8.47 -5.20 -15.82
CA LEU A 210 9.72 -4.72 -15.27
C LEU A 210 9.39 -3.81 -14.08
N VAL A 211 9.90 -4.17 -12.90
CA VAL A 211 9.83 -3.30 -11.72
C VAL A 211 11.18 -2.66 -11.50
N LYS A 212 11.18 -1.33 -11.39
CA LYS A 212 12.33 -0.54 -10.96
C LYS A 212 12.11 -0.06 -9.52
N ILE A 213 13.14 -0.21 -8.71
CA ILE A 213 13.22 0.28 -7.34
C ILE A 213 14.30 1.35 -7.30
N ASP A 214 13.90 2.60 -7.07
CA ASP A 214 14.80 3.73 -6.89
C ASP A 214 15.09 3.93 -5.40
N LEU A 215 16.37 4.12 -5.05
CA LEU A 215 16.84 4.28 -3.68
C LEU A 215 17.72 5.53 -3.55
N MET A 216 17.57 6.28 -2.45
CA MET A 216 18.44 7.41 -2.12
C MET A 216 18.78 7.43 -0.62
N ASP A 217 20.04 7.70 -0.30
CA ASP A 217 20.51 7.89 1.06
C ASP A 217 20.43 9.36 1.51
N TRP A 218 20.85 9.64 2.74
CA TRP A 218 20.78 11.00 3.30
C TRP A 218 21.84 11.94 2.73
N ASP A 219 22.93 11.39 2.16
CA ASP A 219 23.98 12.13 1.46
C ASP A 219 23.62 12.42 -0.01
N GLY A 220 22.43 12.00 -0.46
CA GLY A 220 21.95 12.19 -1.83
C GLY A 220 22.52 11.19 -2.85
N LYS A 221 23.28 10.18 -2.41
CA LYS A 221 23.73 9.10 -3.28
C LYS A 221 22.52 8.25 -3.66
N LYS A 222 22.46 7.87 -4.93
CA LYS A 222 21.36 7.08 -5.49
C LYS A 222 21.84 5.68 -5.86
N SER A 223 20.95 4.72 -5.73
CA SER A 223 21.10 3.39 -6.30
C SER A 223 19.76 2.90 -6.85
N TYR A 224 19.79 1.82 -7.60
CA TYR A 224 18.58 1.25 -8.18
C TYR A 224 18.69 -0.27 -8.32
N ALA A 225 17.53 -0.92 -8.36
CA ALA A 225 17.37 -2.33 -8.66
C ALA A 225 16.24 -2.51 -9.70
N PHE A 226 16.44 -3.42 -10.64
CA PHE A 226 15.46 -3.85 -11.61
C PHE A 226 15.17 -5.33 -11.38
N TYR A 227 13.89 -5.69 -11.51
CA TYR A 227 13.41 -7.06 -11.45
C TYR A 227 12.48 -7.33 -12.62
N GLU A 228 12.86 -8.29 -13.46
CA GLU A 228 12.02 -8.77 -14.55
C GLU A 228 10.96 -9.75 -14.06
N ASN A 229 9.88 -9.94 -14.82
CA ASN A 229 8.78 -10.85 -14.52
C ASN A 229 8.25 -10.72 -13.08
N PHE A 230 8.30 -9.50 -12.53
CA PHE A 230 7.84 -9.22 -11.19
C PHE A 230 6.32 -9.37 -11.16
N ARG A 231 5.82 -10.24 -10.29
CA ARG A 231 4.41 -10.54 -10.15
C ARG A 231 4.03 -10.81 -8.72
N ILE A 232 2.77 -10.53 -8.40
CA ILE A 232 2.15 -10.98 -7.16
C ILE A 232 0.93 -11.82 -7.48
N THR A 233 0.56 -12.74 -6.59
CA THR A 233 -0.68 -13.50 -6.69
C THR A 233 -1.87 -12.69 -6.16
N ASN A 234 -3.07 -13.27 -6.19
CA ASN A 234 -4.29 -12.62 -5.70
C ASN A 234 -4.38 -12.67 -4.16
N GLU A 235 -5.45 -12.09 -3.59
CA GLU A 235 -5.69 -12.10 -2.15
C GLU A 235 -5.80 -13.52 -1.55
N ALA A 236 -6.35 -14.48 -2.31
CA ALA A 236 -6.51 -15.87 -1.84
C ALA A 236 -5.16 -16.55 -1.54
N ASP A 237 -4.14 -16.28 -2.35
CA ASP A 237 -2.75 -16.70 -2.09
C ASP A 237 -1.92 -15.59 -1.41
N LYS A 238 -2.59 -14.65 -0.74
CA LYS A 238 -1.98 -13.63 0.12
C LYS A 238 -0.96 -12.75 -0.60
N TYR A 239 -1.22 -12.39 -1.86
CA TYR A 239 -0.35 -11.53 -2.67
C TYR A 239 1.10 -12.00 -2.74
N ARG A 240 1.32 -13.31 -2.85
CA ARG A 240 2.65 -13.92 -2.87
C ARG A 240 3.53 -13.31 -3.95
N LEU A 241 4.73 -12.88 -3.56
CA LEU A 241 5.70 -12.25 -4.45
C LEU A 241 6.45 -13.31 -5.27
N GLN A 242 6.66 -13.02 -6.55
CA GLN A 242 7.60 -13.72 -7.41
C GLN A 242 8.26 -12.73 -8.35
N TYR A 243 9.51 -12.98 -8.72
CA TYR A 243 10.23 -12.19 -9.70
C TYR A 243 11.29 -13.06 -10.39
N GLY A 244 11.72 -12.61 -11.57
CA GLY A 244 12.74 -13.24 -12.38
C GLY A 244 14.11 -12.61 -12.14
N GLN A 245 14.79 -12.23 -13.22
CA GLN A 245 16.17 -11.78 -13.17
C GLN A 245 16.31 -10.41 -12.50
N TYR A 246 17.35 -10.27 -11.69
CA TYR A 246 17.78 -9.01 -11.10
C TYR A 246 18.84 -8.34 -11.97
N SER A 247 18.78 -7.01 -12.06
CA SER A 247 19.91 -6.18 -12.48
C SER A 247 19.93 -4.86 -11.71
N GLY A 248 21.09 -4.22 -11.59
CA GLY A 248 21.20 -2.90 -10.96
C GLY A 248 22.39 -2.75 -10.01
N LYS A 249 22.47 -1.58 -9.37
CA LYS A 249 23.62 -1.15 -8.57
C LYS A 249 23.38 -1.26 -7.06
N ALA A 250 22.16 -1.61 -6.62
CA ALA A 250 21.81 -1.67 -5.20
C ALA A 250 22.16 -3.02 -4.53
N GLY A 251 22.53 -4.02 -5.33
CA GLY A 251 22.61 -5.41 -4.90
C GLY A 251 21.21 -6.03 -4.75
N ASP A 252 21.14 -7.36 -4.88
CA ASP A 252 19.88 -8.10 -4.85
C ASP A 252 19.43 -8.41 -3.42
N ALA A 253 18.84 -7.41 -2.76
CA ALA A 253 18.34 -7.59 -1.41
C ALA A 253 17.03 -8.40 -1.36
N LEU A 254 16.22 -8.41 -2.43
CA LEU A 254 15.01 -9.25 -2.44
C LEU A 254 15.37 -10.73 -2.41
N ALA A 255 16.49 -11.14 -3.03
CA ALA A 255 16.99 -12.51 -2.95
C ALA A 255 17.62 -12.86 -1.60
N GLY A 256 17.72 -11.92 -0.65
CA GLY A 256 18.41 -12.14 0.64
C GLY A 256 19.92 -11.86 0.60
N GLY A 257 20.46 -11.33 -0.51
CA GLY A 257 21.89 -11.09 -0.67
C GLY A 257 22.68 -12.30 -1.19
N SER A 258 23.99 -12.35 -0.92
CA SER A 258 24.91 -13.35 -1.50
C SER A 258 25.20 -14.55 -0.60
N GLY A 259 24.83 -14.51 0.68
CA GLY A 259 25.05 -15.60 1.63
C GLY A 259 23.94 -16.64 1.56
N THR A 260 24.28 -17.94 1.60
CA THR A 260 23.29 -19.04 1.52
C THR A 260 22.32 -19.06 2.70
N VAL A 261 22.79 -18.72 3.90
CA VAL A 261 21.95 -18.62 5.11
C VAL A 261 20.97 -17.45 4.98
N ASP A 262 21.47 -16.29 4.54
CA ASP A 262 20.65 -15.08 4.36
C ASP A 262 19.60 -15.29 3.26
N GLN A 263 19.96 -15.94 2.16
CA GLN A 263 19.02 -16.31 1.10
C GLN A 263 17.89 -17.20 1.63
N TRP A 264 18.20 -18.20 2.45
CA TRP A 264 17.17 -19.04 3.07
C TRP A 264 16.21 -18.24 3.97
N SER A 265 16.74 -17.38 4.83
CA SER A 265 15.93 -16.68 5.85
C SER A 265 15.30 -15.38 5.38
N ALA A 266 15.87 -14.72 4.37
CA ALA A 266 15.55 -13.34 4.00
C ALA A 266 15.19 -13.15 2.52
N CYS A 267 15.27 -14.20 1.69
CA CYS A 267 14.73 -14.15 0.33
C CYS A 267 13.21 -13.96 0.39
N LEU A 268 12.72 -12.97 -0.35
CA LEU A 268 11.32 -12.57 -0.39
C LEU A 268 10.57 -13.23 -1.56
N SER A 269 11.29 -13.84 -2.52
CA SER A 269 10.67 -14.60 -3.60
C SER A 269 9.91 -15.81 -3.05
N GLY A 270 8.66 -15.95 -3.47
CA GLY A 270 7.73 -16.97 -2.99
C GLY A 270 7.09 -16.66 -1.64
N MET A 271 7.41 -15.53 -0.99
CA MET A 271 6.83 -15.16 0.29
C MET A 271 5.46 -14.53 0.13
N GLN A 272 4.56 -14.85 1.08
CA GLN A 272 3.26 -14.21 1.19
C GLN A 272 3.40 -12.84 1.84
N PHE A 273 2.46 -11.95 1.56
CA PHE A 273 2.40 -10.66 2.22
C PHE A 273 1.93 -10.85 3.66
N SER A 274 2.51 -10.10 4.61
CA SER A 274 2.13 -10.13 6.03
C SER A 274 1.91 -8.71 6.53
N THR A 275 0.96 -8.53 7.45
CA THR A 275 0.67 -7.27 8.15
C THR A 275 0.56 -7.53 9.64
N ARG A 276 0.53 -6.47 10.46
CA ARG A 276 0.52 -6.61 11.93
C ARG A 276 -0.67 -7.44 12.47
N ASP A 277 -1.76 -7.51 11.72
CA ASP A 277 -3.00 -8.24 12.01
C ASP A 277 -3.17 -9.52 11.19
N GLN A 278 -2.24 -9.85 10.27
CA GLN A 278 -2.29 -11.08 9.48
C GLN A 278 -0.89 -11.60 9.20
N ASP A 279 -0.50 -12.63 9.93
CA ASP A 279 0.80 -13.27 9.82
C ASP A 279 0.80 -14.38 8.78
N ASN A 280 1.60 -14.22 7.73
CA ASN A 280 1.86 -15.23 6.70
C ASN A 280 3.38 -15.38 6.47
N ASP A 281 4.20 -15.00 7.46
CA ASP A 281 5.66 -15.06 7.38
C ASP A 281 6.18 -16.41 7.89
N ARG A 282 7.50 -16.64 7.83
CA ARG A 282 8.14 -17.91 8.21
C ARG A 282 8.82 -17.84 9.58
N PHE A 283 8.57 -16.79 10.37
CA PHE A 283 9.19 -16.60 11.66
C PHE A 283 8.36 -17.21 12.78
N LEU A 284 8.59 -18.50 13.06
CA LEU A 284 7.83 -19.27 14.05
C LEU A 284 7.84 -18.72 15.49
N GLN A 285 8.80 -17.86 15.85
CA GLN A 285 8.94 -17.34 17.21
C GLN A 285 8.17 -16.03 17.45
N GLY A 286 7.59 -15.42 16.41
CA GLY A 286 6.97 -14.11 16.53
C GLY A 286 6.28 -13.71 15.23
N SER A 287 6.27 -12.41 14.95
CA SER A 287 5.68 -11.88 13.72
C SER A 287 6.54 -10.75 13.19
N CYS A 288 7.08 -10.92 11.99
CA CYS A 288 7.98 -9.95 11.40
C CYS A 288 7.27 -8.64 11.09
N ALA A 289 5.99 -8.70 10.70
CA ALA A 289 5.20 -7.49 10.48
C ALA A 289 4.99 -6.69 11.78
N GLN A 290 4.83 -7.36 12.92
CA GLN A 290 4.71 -6.69 14.22
C GLN A 290 6.04 -6.15 14.71
N GLU A 291 7.16 -6.84 14.49
CA GLU A 291 8.50 -6.38 14.87
C GLU A 291 8.97 -5.20 14.01
N ASN A 292 8.69 -5.27 12.70
CA ASN A 292 9.11 -4.30 11.71
C ASN A 292 8.12 -3.15 11.50
N LYS A 293 6.94 -3.22 12.13
CA LYS A 293 5.89 -2.19 12.08
C LYS A 293 5.53 -1.79 10.64
N ALA A 294 5.36 -2.79 9.78
CA ALA A 294 5.11 -2.61 8.35
C ALA A 294 4.37 -3.81 7.76
N GLY A 295 3.72 -3.62 6.62
CA GLY A 295 3.28 -4.69 5.74
C GLY A 295 4.30 -4.97 4.64
N TRP A 296 4.68 -6.23 4.45
CA TRP A 296 5.69 -6.64 3.46
C TRP A 296 5.64 -8.14 3.16
N TRP A 297 6.38 -8.58 2.14
CA TRP A 297 6.58 -10.01 1.82
C TRP A 297 7.63 -10.64 2.73
N PHE A 298 7.37 -10.67 4.04
CA PHE A 298 8.32 -11.18 5.02
C PHE A 298 8.55 -12.70 4.89
N ASN A 299 9.80 -13.13 5.03
CA ASN A 299 10.21 -14.52 5.19
C ASN A 299 10.44 -14.80 6.69
N ARG A 300 11.66 -15.15 7.11
CA ARG A 300 12.12 -15.01 8.50
C ARG A 300 12.60 -13.57 8.68
N CYS A 301 11.65 -12.67 8.42
CA CYS A 301 11.75 -11.23 8.27
C CYS A 301 12.28 -10.80 6.92
N HIS A 302 13.42 -10.11 6.82
CA HIS A 302 13.79 -9.46 5.56
C HIS A 302 15.27 -9.16 5.43
N ALA A 303 15.72 -8.97 4.18
CA ALA A 303 16.96 -8.29 3.83
C ALA A 303 16.69 -6.91 3.20
N ALA A 304 15.44 -6.62 2.89
CA ALA A 304 14.95 -5.33 2.42
C ALA A 304 13.55 -5.09 2.95
N ASN A 305 13.30 -3.89 3.46
CA ASN A 305 11.98 -3.46 3.92
C ASN A 305 11.79 -1.99 3.57
N LEU A 306 11.14 -1.72 2.44
CA LEU A 306 10.88 -0.34 2.00
C LEU A 306 9.66 0.29 2.71
N ASN A 307 8.89 -0.54 3.42
CA ASN A 307 7.68 -0.13 4.14
C ASN A 307 7.92 0.12 5.63
N GLY A 308 9.15 -0.07 6.12
CA GLY A 308 9.52 0.13 7.52
C GLY A 308 9.32 1.55 8.05
N LYS A 309 9.66 1.72 9.32
CA LYS A 309 9.62 2.99 10.02
C LYS A 309 10.64 3.97 9.42
N PHE A 310 10.21 5.21 9.24
CA PHE A 310 11.04 6.22 8.59
C PHE A 310 11.96 6.91 9.61
N TYR A 311 13.27 6.60 9.57
CA TYR A 311 14.27 7.28 10.42
C TYR A 311 15.00 8.38 9.66
N ARG A 312 14.92 9.62 10.19
CA ARG A 312 15.40 10.83 9.49
C ARG A 312 16.91 11.04 9.51
N SER A 313 17.65 10.29 10.33
CA SER A 313 19.10 10.39 10.49
C SER A 313 19.88 9.42 9.59
N GLY A 314 19.19 8.57 8.83
CA GLY A 314 19.82 7.45 8.14
C GLY A 314 20.16 6.34 9.11
N LYS A 315 21.26 6.49 9.84
CA LYS A 315 21.62 5.55 10.91
C LYS A 315 20.62 5.62 12.04
N TYR A 316 20.22 4.46 12.55
CA TYR A 316 19.31 4.36 13.68
C TYR A 316 19.69 3.17 14.56
N GLU A 317 19.25 3.23 15.81
CA GLU A 317 19.39 2.17 16.79
C GLU A 317 17.99 1.84 17.33
N GLY A 318 17.78 0.57 17.67
CA GLY A 318 16.49 0.08 18.14
C GLY A 318 16.58 -1.39 18.51
N GLN A 319 15.49 -1.93 19.05
CA GLN A 319 15.41 -3.36 19.35
C GLN A 319 15.45 -4.21 18.07
N ASN A 320 14.84 -3.70 17.00
CA ASN A 320 14.71 -4.37 15.70
C ASN A 320 15.21 -3.43 14.59
N ASP A 321 15.65 -4.01 13.49
CA ASP A 321 16.06 -3.37 12.24
C ASP A 321 14.86 -2.96 11.36
N ASN A 322 13.93 -2.22 11.96
CA ASN A 322 12.62 -1.90 11.41
C ASN A 322 12.57 -0.64 10.51
N GLY A 323 13.71 -0.18 10.00
CA GLY A 323 13.82 1.01 9.16
C GLY A 323 13.36 0.81 7.71
N VAL A 324 13.43 1.87 6.91
CA VAL A 324 13.32 1.77 5.44
C VAL A 324 14.65 1.29 4.86
N VAL A 325 14.85 -0.02 4.71
CA VAL A 325 16.20 -0.61 4.52
C VAL A 325 16.36 -1.34 3.19
N TRP A 326 17.61 -1.35 2.69
CA TRP A 326 18.07 -2.18 1.58
C TRP A 326 19.44 -2.76 1.95
N GLY A 327 19.43 -4.01 2.46
CA GLY A 327 20.56 -4.61 3.16
C GLY A 327 21.85 -4.66 2.35
N THR A 328 21.75 -5.02 1.06
CA THR A 328 22.91 -5.14 0.16
C THR A 328 23.56 -3.81 -0.23
N TRP A 329 22.96 -2.67 0.12
CA TRP A 329 23.51 -1.35 -0.19
C TRP A 329 23.99 -0.57 1.04
N LYS A 330 23.16 -0.47 2.08
CA LYS A 330 23.45 0.34 3.29
C LYS A 330 23.41 -0.45 4.59
N GLY A 331 23.13 -1.76 4.53
CA GLY A 331 22.88 -2.59 5.70
C GLY A 331 21.50 -2.35 6.30
N LEU A 332 21.20 -3.10 7.36
CA LEU A 332 19.87 -3.12 8.01
C LEU A 332 19.70 -1.99 9.05
N TRP A 333 20.79 -1.38 9.53
CA TRP A 333 20.76 -0.28 10.50
C TRP A 333 20.85 1.12 9.87
N TYR A 334 20.48 1.23 8.59
CA TYR A 334 20.43 2.48 7.86
C TYR A 334 19.11 2.63 7.10
N SER A 335 18.28 3.58 7.53
CA SER A 335 17.01 3.95 6.89
C SER A 335 17.26 4.91 5.72
N LEU A 336 16.80 4.53 4.54
CA LEU A 336 16.89 5.33 3.32
C LEU A 336 16.02 6.58 3.41
N ARG A 337 16.45 7.62 2.68
CA ARG A 337 15.76 8.92 2.63
C ARG A 337 14.64 8.91 1.61
N HIS A 338 14.88 8.33 0.43
CA HIS A 338 13.86 8.18 -0.60
C HIS A 338 13.85 6.76 -1.14
N THR A 339 12.65 6.24 -1.33
CA THR A 339 12.42 4.98 -2.04
C THR A 339 11.20 5.12 -2.93
N ALA A 340 11.24 4.49 -4.09
CA ALA A 340 10.07 4.37 -4.95
C ALA A 340 10.10 3.02 -5.67
N MET A 341 8.97 2.32 -5.69
CA MET A 341 8.78 1.14 -6.51
C MET A 341 7.81 1.49 -7.63
N LYS A 342 8.20 1.17 -8.87
CA LYS A 342 7.43 1.49 -10.06
C LYS A 342 7.52 0.39 -11.10
N VAL A 343 6.42 0.20 -11.82
CA VAL A 343 6.24 -0.85 -12.81
C VAL A 343 6.04 -0.25 -14.19
N ARG A 344 6.55 -0.97 -15.18
CA ARG A 344 6.28 -0.76 -16.60
C ARG A 344 6.29 -2.10 -17.32
N PRO A 345 5.55 -2.28 -18.43
CA PRO A 345 5.69 -3.46 -19.26
C PRO A 345 7.14 -3.66 -19.73
N LEU A 346 7.57 -4.93 -19.82
CA LEU A 346 8.95 -5.28 -20.23
C LEU A 346 9.23 -4.88 -21.69
N LEU A 347 8.21 -4.97 -22.55
CA LEU A 347 8.25 -4.52 -23.93
C LEU A 347 7.39 -3.26 -24.02
N MET A 348 7.99 -2.08 -23.87
CA MET A 348 7.41 -0.87 -24.46
C MET A 348 7.77 -0.87 -25.95
N LEU A 349 6.81 -0.53 -26.79
CA LEU A 349 7.07 -0.14 -28.17
C LEU A 349 7.73 1.24 -28.13
N ASP A 350 9.01 1.29 -27.74
CA ASP A 350 9.79 2.50 -27.90
C ASP A 350 9.95 2.73 -29.41
N ASP A 351 9.30 3.78 -29.90
CA ASP A 351 9.49 4.35 -31.23
C ASP A 351 10.91 4.95 -31.31
N ILE A 352 11.92 4.06 -31.30
CA ILE A 352 13.31 4.37 -31.63
C ILE A 352 13.65 3.55 -32.87
N GLY A 353 13.28 4.10 -34.02
CA GLY A 353 13.88 3.70 -35.29
C GLY A 353 15.31 4.23 -35.40
N SER A 354 16.28 3.34 -35.63
CA SER A 354 17.32 3.51 -36.65
C SER A 354 18.23 2.29 -36.65
N GLY A 355 18.28 1.60 -37.80
CA GLY A 355 19.31 0.59 -38.03
C GLY A 355 20.70 1.23 -38.10
N ALA A 356 21.69 0.52 -37.57
CA ALA A 356 23.07 0.46 -38.08
C ALA A 356 23.91 -0.52 -37.26
N GLY A 357 24.58 -1.46 -37.96
CA GLY A 357 25.68 -2.32 -37.49
C GLY A 357 25.23 -3.64 -36.86
N ALA A 358 25.16 -4.79 -37.53
CA ALA A 358 26.11 -5.49 -38.40
C ALA A 358 27.45 -5.86 -37.74
N PHE A 359 27.65 -7.19 -37.66
CA PHE A 359 28.79 -8.02 -37.23
C PHE A 359 28.94 -8.33 -35.74
#